data_AF-A0A1I7KC34-F1
#
_entry.id   AF-A0A1I7KC34-F1
#
_cell.length_a   1.000
_cell.length_b   1.000
_cell.length_c   1.000
_cell.angle_alpha   90.00
_cell.angle_beta   90.00
_cell.angle_gamma   90.00
#
_symmetry.space_group_name_H-M   'P 1'
#
loop_
_entity.id
_entity.type
_entity.pdbx_description
1 polymer ?
#
loop_
_entity_poly.entity_id
_entity_poly.type
_entity_poly.pdbx_seq_one_letter_code
_entity_poly.pdbx_strand_id
1 'polypeptide(L)'
;MRVSESVFVELQFFVLVALSLLLPAAIYGYMMWKRALSRLAVFGFGIGLLVLAGANLVLLRTLAEMATKTPSLRDDLLFSSELSVALYLFPALFAGVGINIISHLLVSHLTEAERRYSREHGER
;
A
#
# COMPACT_ATOMS: atom_id res chain seq x y z
N MET A 1 -9.24 10.98 -33.84
CA MET A 1 -8.98 9.64 -33.28
C MET A 1 -9.10 9.77 -31.75
N ARG A 2 -10.28 9.48 -31.17
CA ARG A 2 -10.65 9.75 -29.75
C ARG A 2 -10.82 8.46 -28.92
N VAL A 3 -10.32 7.33 -29.41
CA VAL A 3 -10.63 5.99 -28.87
C VAL A 3 -9.69 5.60 -27.70
N SER A 4 -8.67 6.40 -27.39
CA SER A 4 -7.60 5.97 -26.47
C SER A 4 -7.67 6.56 -25.06
N GLU A 5 -8.24 7.76 -24.86
CA GLU A 5 -8.22 8.41 -23.54
C GLU A 5 -9.18 7.76 -22.54
N SER A 6 -10.42 7.45 -22.94
CA SER A 6 -11.41 6.88 -22.02
C SER A 6 -11.05 5.46 -21.58
N VAL A 7 -10.52 4.62 -22.49
CA VAL A 7 -10.09 3.24 -22.19
C VAL A 7 -8.90 3.24 -21.22
N PHE A 8 -8.01 4.23 -21.34
CA PHE A 8 -6.85 4.35 -20.46
C PHE A 8 -7.26 4.79 -19.05
N VAL A 9 -8.21 5.72 -18.93
CA VAL A 9 -8.81 6.13 -17.65
C VAL A 9 -9.53 4.96 -16.97
N GLU A 10 -10.32 4.21 -17.73
CA GLU A 10 -11.07 3.06 -17.22
C GLU A 10 -10.13 1.94 -16.73
N LEU A 11 -9.08 1.60 -17.50
CA LEU A 11 -8.07 0.62 -17.11
C LEU A 11 -7.31 1.05 -15.84
N GLN A 12 -6.85 2.29 -15.77
CA GLN A 12 -6.15 2.81 -14.60
C GLN A 12 -7.03 2.81 -13.36
N PHE A 13 -8.31 3.12 -13.49
CA PHE A 13 -9.26 3.03 -12.38
C PHE A 13 -9.41 1.60 -11.87
N PHE A 14 -9.56 0.61 -12.76
CA PHE A 14 -9.62 -0.80 -12.34
C PHE A 14 -8.31 -1.30 -11.71
N VAL A 15 -7.16 -0.84 -12.21
CA VAL A 15 -5.85 -1.12 -11.59
C VAL A 15 -5.79 -0.51 -10.18
N LEU A 16 -6.26 0.72 -9.98
CA LEU A 16 -6.34 1.35 -8.67
C LEU A 16 -7.18 0.50 -7.70
N VAL A 17 -8.37 0.08 -8.11
CA VAL A 17 -9.27 -0.74 -7.30
C VAL A 17 -8.64 -2.09 -6.98
N ALA A 18 -7.98 -2.73 -7.95
CA ALA A 18 -7.31 -4.00 -7.75
C ALA A 18 -6.15 -3.89 -6.75
N LEU A 19 -5.30 -2.86 -6.89
CA LEU A 19 -4.17 -2.62 -5.99
C LEU A 19 -4.61 -2.13 -4.59
N SER A 20 -5.75 -1.44 -4.50
CA SER A 20 -6.26 -0.83 -3.25
C SER A 20 -7.18 -1.73 -2.43
N LEU A 21 -7.83 -2.73 -3.04
CA LEU A 21 -8.75 -3.61 -2.30
C LEU A 21 -8.38 -5.09 -2.43
N LEU A 22 -8.22 -5.56 -3.68
CA LEU A 22 -8.05 -6.99 -3.94
C LEU A 22 -6.69 -7.51 -3.48
N LEU A 23 -5.62 -6.78 -3.81
CA LEU A 23 -4.26 -7.22 -3.49
C LEU A 23 -4.00 -7.28 -1.97
N PRO A 24 -4.32 -6.25 -1.16
CA PRO A 24 -4.15 -6.30 0.29
C PRO A 24 -5.02 -7.39 0.94
N ALA A 25 -6.28 -7.54 0.50
CA ALA A 25 -7.17 -8.58 1.01
C ALA A 25 -6.65 -9.99 0.67
N ALA A 26 -6.14 -10.20 -0.55
CA ALA A 26 -5.55 -11.46 -0.96
C ALA A 26 -4.28 -11.78 -0.15
N ILE A 27 -3.41 -10.80 0.08
CA ILE A 27 -2.20 -11.00 0.89
C ILE A 27 -2.57 -11.31 2.34
N TYR A 28 -3.51 -10.58 2.93
CA TYR A 28 -3.98 -10.86 4.29
C TYR A 28 -4.64 -12.24 4.41
N GLY A 29 -5.48 -12.61 3.44
CA GLY A 29 -6.08 -13.95 3.37
C GLY A 29 -5.04 -15.06 3.28
N TYR A 30 -4.00 -14.87 2.46
CA TYR A 30 -2.87 -15.79 2.37
C TYR A 30 -2.10 -15.91 3.70
N MET A 31 -1.87 -14.79 4.39
CA MET A 31 -1.23 -14.78 5.70
C MET A 31 -2.06 -15.51 6.75
N MET A 32 -3.39 -15.34 6.76
CA MET A 32 -4.30 -16.05 7.67
C MET A 32 -4.34 -17.56 7.41
N TRP A 33 -4.21 -17.99 6.15
CA TRP A 33 -4.11 -19.40 5.80
C TRP A 33 -2.80 -20.03 6.31
N LYS A 34 -1.69 -19.28 6.27
CA LYS A 34 -0.37 -19.75 6.71
C LYS A 34 -0.25 -19.67 8.23
N ARG A 35 -0.22 -20.83 8.90
CA ARG A 35 -0.04 -20.94 10.37
C ARG A 35 1.24 -20.30 10.92
N ALA A 36 2.29 -20.14 10.13
CA ALA A 36 3.54 -19.50 10.54
C ALA A 36 4.19 -18.76 9.37
N LEU A 37 4.58 -17.50 9.62
CA LEU A 37 5.31 -16.66 8.68
C LEU A 37 6.70 -16.36 9.23
N SER A 38 7.73 -16.46 8.38
CA SER A 38 9.09 -16.09 8.77
C SER A 38 9.21 -14.57 8.95
N ARG A 39 10.15 -14.11 9.78
CA ARG A 39 10.40 -12.67 9.96
C ARG A 39 10.72 -11.95 8.65
N LEU A 40 11.45 -12.60 7.75
CA LEU A 40 11.76 -12.07 6.42
C LEU A 40 10.50 -11.92 5.55
N ALA A 41 9.55 -12.88 5.62
CA ALA A 41 8.30 -12.79 4.90
C ALA A 41 7.43 -11.62 5.41
N VAL A 42 7.36 -11.44 6.74
CA VAL A 42 6.62 -10.32 7.35
C VAL A 42 7.29 -8.97 7.01
N PHE A 43 8.63 -8.92 6.99
CA PHE A 43 9.36 -7.73 6.56
C PHE A 43 9.09 -7.39 5.08
N GLY A 44 9.17 -8.41 4.21
CA GLY A 44 8.84 -8.27 2.79
C GLY A 44 7.40 -7.80 2.57
N PHE A 45 6.46 -8.25 3.40
CA PHE A 45 5.09 -7.76 3.39
C PHE A 45 5.00 -6.27 3.73
N GLY A 46 5.66 -5.82 4.81
CA GLY A 46 5.69 -4.40 5.17
C GLY A 46 6.28 -3.53 4.06
N ILE A 47 7.35 -3.97 3.42
CA ILE A 47 7.95 -3.29 2.26
C ILE A 47 6.98 -3.28 1.06
N GLY A 48 6.31 -4.40 0.79
CA GLY A 48 5.30 -4.50 -0.26
C GLY A 48 4.16 -3.50 -0.08
N LEU A 49 3.67 -3.32 1.16
CA LEU A 49 2.66 -2.30 1.46
C LEU A 49 3.15 -0.87 1.19
N LEU A 50 4.42 -0.56 1.48
CA LEU A 50 4.99 0.76 1.19
C LEU A 50 5.10 1.01 -0.33
N VAL A 51 5.53 0.00 -1.08
CA VAL A 51 5.58 0.08 -2.56
C VAL A 51 4.18 0.29 -3.13
N LEU A 52 3.19 -0.45 -2.63
CA LEU A 52 1.78 -0.30 -3.03
C LEU A 52 1.22 1.08 -2.69
N ALA A 53 1.54 1.61 -1.52
CA ALA A 53 1.16 2.97 -1.13
C ALA A 53 1.69 4.01 -2.13
N GLY A 54 2.98 3.92 -2.48
CA GLY A 54 3.60 4.80 -3.47
C GLY A 54 2.98 4.66 -4.86
N ALA A 55 2.77 3.42 -5.33
CA ALA A 55 2.15 3.15 -6.62
C ALA A 55 0.73 3.72 -6.71
N ASN A 56 -0.11 3.49 -5.68
CA ASN A 56 -1.46 4.04 -5.64
C ASN A 56 -1.47 5.58 -5.60
N LEU A 57 -0.53 6.19 -4.89
CA LEU A 57 -0.43 7.66 -4.86
C LEU A 57 -0.08 8.23 -6.24
N VAL A 58 0.85 7.60 -6.96
CA VAL A 58 1.21 8.01 -8.33
C VAL A 58 0.01 7.85 -9.26
N LEU A 59 -0.66 6.70 -9.21
CA LEU A 59 -1.82 6.41 -10.05
C LEU A 59 -2.96 7.40 -9.80
N LEU A 60 -3.24 7.73 -8.52
CA LEU A 60 -4.23 8.75 -8.15
C LEU A 60 -3.88 10.13 -8.70
N ARG A 61 -2.62 10.53 -8.63
CA ARG A 61 -2.16 11.81 -9.20
C ARG A 61 -2.35 11.84 -10.71
N THR A 62 -1.94 10.78 -11.41
CA THR A 62 -2.10 10.68 -12.87
C THR A 62 -3.57 10.72 -13.28
N LEU A 63 -4.44 9.99 -12.58
CA LEU A 63 -5.88 10.00 -12.82
C LEU A 63 -6.49 11.39 -12.57
N ALA A 64 -6.11 12.07 -11.47
CA ALA A 64 -6.57 13.42 -11.17
C ALA A 64 -6.13 14.44 -12.24
N GLU A 65 -4.89 14.35 -12.72
CA GLU A 65 -4.39 15.21 -13.80
C GLU A 65 -5.13 14.98 -15.13
N MET A 66 -5.45 13.73 -15.46
CA MET A 66 -6.20 13.40 -16.68
C MET A 66 -7.67 13.83 -16.59
N ALA A 67 -8.29 13.71 -15.41
CA ALA A 67 -9.66 14.15 -15.18
C ALA A 67 -9.82 15.66 -15.47
N THR A 68 -8.84 16.49 -15.07
CA THR A 68 -8.88 17.94 -15.36
C THR A 68 -8.81 18.31 -16.85
N LYS A 69 -8.45 17.38 -17.73
CA LYS A 69 -8.27 17.60 -19.18
C LYS A 69 -9.41 17.04 -20.03
N THR A 70 -10.32 16.26 -19.44
CA THR A 70 -11.38 15.56 -20.19
C THR A 70 -12.74 16.25 -19.95
N PRO A 71 -13.47 16.70 -20.99
CA PRO A 71 -14.78 17.36 -20.84
C PRO A 71 -15.90 16.33 -20.64
N SER A 72 -15.76 15.51 -19.61
CA SER A 72 -16.60 14.36 -19.30
C SER A 72 -17.27 14.60 -17.93
N LEU A 73 -18.58 14.87 -17.94
CA LEU A 73 -19.40 15.15 -16.74
C LEU A 73 -19.33 14.06 -15.66
N ARG A 74 -18.91 12.83 -16.01
CA ARG A 74 -18.76 11.71 -15.07
C ARG A 74 -17.39 11.68 -14.39
N ASP A 75 -16.34 12.13 -15.07
CA ASP A 75 -14.99 12.21 -14.50
C ASP A 75 -14.89 13.36 -13.48
N ASP A 76 -15.60 14.47 -13.74
CA ASP A 76 -15.68 15.59 -12.81
C ASP A 76 -16.32 15.18 -11.47
N LEU A 77 -17.41 14.41 -11.45
CA LEU A 77 -18.08 13.99 -10.20
C LEU A 77 -17.24 13.05 -9.31
N LEU A 78 -16.41 12.18 -9.90
CA LEU A 78 -15.56 11.24 -9.15
C LEU A 78 -14.33 11.93 -8.54
N PHE A 79 -13.72 12.88 -9.25
CA PHE A 79 -12.46 13.52 -8.82
C PHE A 79 -12.64 14.90 -8.17
N SER A 80 -13.78 15.59 -8.36
CA SER A 80 -14.10 16.86 -7.68
C SER A 80 -14.76 16.69 -6.30
N SER A 81 -15.13 15.47 -5.90
CA SER A 81 -15.89 15.20 -4.69
C SER A 81 -15.05 14.61 -3.55
N GLU A 82 -15.65 14.51 -2.36
CA GLU A 82 -15.13 13.82 -1.15
C GLU A 82 -14.61 12.40 -1.43
N LEU A 83 -15.05 11.77 -2.53
CA LEU A 83 -14.56 10.47 -2.97
C LEU A 83 -13.07 10.50 -3.36
N SER A 84 -12.58 11.61 -3.92
CA SER A 84 -11.15 11.80 -4.21
C SER A 84 -10.32 11.76 -2.93
N VAL A 85 -10.81 12.41 -1.86
CA VAL A 85 -10.19 12.37 -0.51
C VAL A 85 -10.24 10.95 0.07
N ALA A 86 -11.37 10.25 -0.08
CA ALA A 86 -11.49 8.87 0.37
C ALA A 86 -10.50 7.93 -0.35
N LEU A 87 -10.20 8.16 -1.63
CA LEU A 87 -9.23 7.36 -2.37
C LEU A 87 -7.79 7.57 -1.87
N TYR A 88 -7.44 8.76 -1.37
CA TYR A 88 -6.13 8.99 -0.73
C TYR A 88 -5.97 8.26 0.62
N LEU A 89 -7.06 7.81 1.25
CA LEU A 89 -6.97 7.02 2.48
C LEU A 89 -6.31 5.67 2.24
N PHE A 90 -6.46 5.05 1.06
CA PHE A 90 -5.86 3.75 0.78
C PHE A 90 -4.32 3.79 0.79
N PRO A 91 -3.64 4.69 0.03
CA PRO A 91 -2.20 4.89 0.15
C PRO A 91 -1.76 5.16 1.60
N ALA A 92 -2.50 6.01 2.32
CA ALA A 92 -2.16 6.38 3.68
C ALA A 92 -2.24 5.18 4.65
N LEU A 93 -3.28 4.36 4.52
CA LEU A 93 -3.46 3.15 5.31
C LEU A 93 -2.34 2.14 5.04
N PHE A 94 -1.99 1.90 3.77
CA PHE A 94 -0.90 0.95 3.44
C PHE A 94 0.44 1.45 3.94
N ALA A 95 0.73 2.74 3.81
CA ALA A 95 1.94 3.32 4.37
C ALA A 95 1.98 3.16 5.89
N GLY A 96 0.89 3.51 6.59
CA GLY A 96 0.80 3.40 8.05
C GLY A 96 0.98 1.96 8.55
N VAL A 97 0.29 1.00 7.95
CA VAL A 97 0.41 -0.42 8.30
C VAL A 97 1.80 -0.96 7.97
N GLY A 98 2.33 -0.65 6.78
CA GLY A 98 3.67 -1.08 6.36
C GLY A 98 4.76 -0.58 7.30
N ILE A 99 4.73 0.71 7.66
CA ILE A 99 5.65 1.32 8.63
C ILE A 99 5.54 0.62 9.99
N ASN A 100 4.32 0.39 10.49
CA ASN A 100 4.11 -0.25 11.78
C ASN A 100 4.71 -1.66 11.83
N ILE A 101 4.46 -2.48 10.80
CA ILE A 101 5.01 -3.84 10.70
C ILE A 101 6.54 -3.82 10.68
N ILE A 102 7.14 -2.95 9.87
CA ILE A 102 8.61 -2.83 9.78
C ILE A 102 9.19 -2.36 11.12
N SER A 103 8.58 -1.34 11.73
CA SER A 103 8.99 -0.82 13.04
C SER A 103 8.99 -1.92 14.10
N HIS A 104 7.89 -2.68 14.20
CA HIS A 104 7.77 -3.77 15.15
C HIS A 104 8.85 -4.86 14.93
N LEU A 105 9.14 -5.21 13.68
CA LEU A 105 10.19 -6.15 13.33
C LEU A 105 11.59 -5.66 13.72
N LEU A 106 11.89 -4.39 13.44
CA LEU A 106 13.19 -3.79 13.78
C LEU A 106 13.39 -3.73 15.30
N VAL A 107 12.39 -3.23 16.04
CA VAL A 107 12.45 -3.18 17.51
C VAL A 107 12.62 -4.58 18.08
N SER A 108 11.84 -5.56 17.60
CA SER A 108 11.95 -6.95 18.07
C SER A 108 13.33 -7.55 17.79
N HIS A 109 13.93 -7.24 16.64
CA HIS A 109 15.28 -7.69 16.30
C HIS A 109 16.34 -7.07 17.20
N LEU A 110 16.25 -5.76 17.46
CA LEU A 110 17.17 -5.04 18.34
C LEU A 110 17.08 -5.55 19.78
N THR A 111 15.88 -5.71 20.32
CA THR A 111 15.68 -6.26 21.67
C THR A 111 16.24 -7.68 21.79
N GLU A 112 16.13 -8.49 20.74
CA GLU A 112 16.72 -9.83 20.75
C GLU A 112 18.25 -9.80 20.67
N ALA A 113 18.83 -8.90 19.87
CA ALA A 113 20.27 -8.70 19.80
C ALA A 113 20.84 -8.21 21.15
N GLU A 114 20.16 -7.27 21.79
CA GLU A 114 20.52 -6.77 23.12
C GLU A 114 20.53 -7.90 24.16
N ARG A 115 19.46 -8.72 24.20
CA ARG A 115 19.39 -9.88 25.11
C ARG A 115 20.52 -10.88 24.88
N ARG A 116 20.92 -11.12 23.63
CA ARG A 116 22.05 -12.00 23.30
C ARG A 116 23.36 -11.40 23.80
N TYR A 117 23.59 -10.13 23.53
CA TYR A 117 24.77 -9.41 24.01
C TYR A 117 24.90 -9.45 25.53
N SER A 118 23.82 -9.14 26.27
CA SER A 118 23.81 -9.20 27.73
C SER A 118 24.07 -10.60 28.29
N ARG A 119 23.63 -11.67 27.61
CA ARG A 119 23.94 -13.05 28.03
C ARG A 119 25.41 -13.41 27.80
N GLU A 120 25.98 -12.93 26.72
CA GLU A 120 27.38 -13.21 26.36
C GLU A 120 28.39 -12.38 27.18
N HIS A 121 27.99 -11.20 27.66
CA HIS A 121 28.87 -10.24 28.33
C HIS A 121 28.48 -9.90 29.78
N GLY A 122 27.37 -10.45 30.29
CA GLY A 122 26.83 -10.13 31.62
C GLY A 122 27.40 -10.92 32.80
N GLU A 123 28.35 -11.82 32.60
CA GLU A 123 29.06 -12.55 33.67
C GLU A 123 30.53 -12.09 33.86
N ARG A 124 30.78 -10.78 33.84
CA ARG A 124 32.05 -10.21 34.32
C ARG A 124 31.80 -9.05 35.27
#